data_AF-A0A534W7M9-F1
#
_entry.id   AF-A0A534W7M9-F1
#
_cell.length_a   1.000
_cell.length_b   1.000
_cell.length_c   1.000
_cell.angle_alpha   90.00
_cell.angle_beta   90.00
_cell.angle_gamma   90.00
#
_symmetry.space_group_name_H-M   'P 1'
#
loop_
_entity.id
_entity.type
_entity.pdbx_description
1 polymer ?
#
loop_
_entity_poly.entity_id
_entity_poly.type
_entity_poly.pdbx_seq_one_letter_code
_entity_poly.pdbx_strand_id
1 'polypeptide(L)'
;RDFECTPWGNPTYNVFGWQRPCYLLQDGYAKTFRELMEETEWSKYGRKSGNPRCQDCMVHCGFEPSAVRAAFDSPRAMGATVAAMVTGRL
;
A
#
# COMPACT_ATOMS: atom_id res chain seq x y z
N ARG A 1 -7.50 13.62 -5.20
CA ARG A 1 -6.29 13.72 -4.34
C ARG A 1 -5.42 12.53 -4.69
N ASP A 2 -4.17 12.77 -5.09
CA ASP A 2 -3.31 11.70 -5.59
C ASP A 2 -2.51 11.10 -4.45
N PHE A 3 -2.57 9.78 -4.34
CA PHE A 3 -1.83 9.03 -3.32
C PHE A 3 -0.57 8.41 -3.91
N GLU A 4 0.42 8.23 -3.05
CA GLU A 4 1.53 7.32 -3.33
C GLU A 4 1.12 5.91 -2.91
N CYS A 5 1.61 4.88 -3.62
CA CYS A 5 1.39 3.49 -3.22
C CYS A 5 2.06 3.22 -1.86
N THR A 6 1.38 2.46 -1.01
CA THR A 6 1.90 1.95 0.26
C THR A 6 2.16 0.44 0.09
N PRO A 7 3.31 0.03 -0.50
CA PRO A 7 3.56 -1.36 -0.91
C PRO A 7 3.61 -2.36 0.26
N TRP A 8 3.87 -1.87 1.48
CA TRP A 8 3.90 -2.64 2.71
C TRP A 8 2.54 -2.75 3.40
N GLY A 9 1.51 -2.04 2.92
CA GLY A 9 0.24 -1.90 3.62
C GLY A 9 -0.68 -3.11 3.53
N ASN A 10 -0.42 -4.04 2.60
CA ASN A 10 -1.18 -5.27 2.44
C ASN A 10 -0.26 -6.48 2.19
N PRO A 11 0.49 -6.94 3.22
CA PRO A 11 1.37 -8.10 3.09
C PRO A 11 0.56 -9.40 2.93
N THR A 12 1.03 -10.30 2.08
CA THR A 12 0.35 -11.57 1.78
C THR A 12 1.23 -12.75 2.17
N TYR A 13 0.66 -13.73 2.87
CA TYR A 13 1.29 -15.02 3.16
C TYR A 13 0.57 -16.13 2.39
N ASN A 14 1.33 -16.99 1.72
CA ASN A 14 0.79 -18.15 1.01
C ASN A 14 1.68 -19.39 1.22
N VAL A 15 1.42 -20.47 0.46
CA VAL A 15 2.16 -21.74 0.58
C VAL A 15 3.67 -21.61 0.35
N PHE A 16 4.13 -20.56 -0.31
CA PHE A 16 5.54 -20.27 -0.56
C PHE A 16 6.18 -19.34 0.48
N GLY A 17 5.39 -18.80 1.43
CA GLY A 17 5.85 -17.89 2.49
C GLY A 17 5.24 -16.49 2.38
N TRP A 18 5.91 -15.51 2.98
CA TRP A 18 5.56 -14.09 2.89
C TRP A 18 5.98 -13.55 1.54
N GLN A 19 5.03 -13.17 0.69
CA GLN A 19 5.37 -12.66 -0.63
C GLN A 19 6.09 -11.31 -0.52
N ARG A 20 7.30 -11.21 -1.10
CA ARG A 20 8.02 -9.93 -1.24
C ARG A 20 7.16 -8.97 -2.08
N PRO A 21 7.26 -7.66 -1.86
CA PRO A 21 6.11 -6.79 -1.99
C PRO A 21 5.63 -6.61 -3.42
N CYS A 22 4.30 -6.47 -3.53
CA CYS A 22 3.52 -6.46 -4.75
C CYS A 22 3.56 -7.83 -5.48
N TYR A 23 2.51 -8.63 -5.28
CA TYR A 23 2.39 -9.97 -5.87
C TYR A 23 2.45 -10.00 -7.41
N LEU A 24 2.21 -8.85 -8.04
CA LEU A 24 2.32 -8.65 -9.49
C LEU A 24 3.77 -8.58 -9.99
N LEU A 25 4.70 -8.16 -9.13
CA LEU A 25 6.12 -8.06 -9.49
C LEU A 25 6.87 -9.37 -9.30
N GLN A 26 6.30 -10.29 -8.50
CA GLN A 26 6.84 -11.63 -8.26
C GLN A 26 8.31 -11.64 -7.82
N ASP A 27 8.72 -10.66 -7.00
CA ASP A 27 10.11 -10.49 -6.55
C ASP A 27 10.52 -11.51 -5.44
N GLY A 28 9.82 -12.63 -5.33
CA GLY A 28 10.12 -13.75 -4.45
C GLY A 28 9.33 -13.79 -3.14
N TYR A 29 9.83 -14.59 -2.19
CA TYR A 29 9.19 -14.86 -0.90
C TYR A 29 10.21 -14.77 0.23
N ALA A 30 9.77 -14.26 1.37
CA ALA A 30 10.47 -14.26 2.65
C ALA A 30 9.90 -15.35 3.56
N LYS A 31 10.75 -15.96 4.39
CA LYS A 31 10.35 -17.06 5.30
C LYS A 31 9.62 -16.56 6.52
N THR A 32 9.91 -15.33 6.95
CA THR A 32 9.28 -14.72 8.13
C THR A 32 8.78 -13.31 7.81
N PHE A 33 7.81 -12.84 8.60
CA PHE A 33 7.31 -11.47 8.46
C PHE A 33 8.41 -10.45 8.74
N ARG A 34 9.31 -10.75 9.69
CA ARG A 34 10.48 -9.92 9.98
C ARG A 34 11.37 -9.75 8.75
N GLU A 35 11.72 -10.86 8.11
CA GLU A 35 12.51 -10.85 6.88
C GLU A 35 11.82 -10.04 5.78
N LEU A 36 10.51 -10.21 5.58
CA LEU A 36 9.74 -9.39 4.64
C LEU A 36 9.90 -7.89 4.95
N MET A 37 9.76 -7.49 6.22
CA MET A 37 9.78 -6.07 6.60
C MET A 37 11.17 -5.46 6.58
N GLU A 38 12.19 -6.19 7.01
CA GLU A 38 13.55 -5.67 7.23
C GLU A 38 14.46 -5.82 5.99
N GLU A 39 14.30 -6.89 5.20
CA GLU A 39 15.20 -7.18 4.05
C GLU A 39 14.63 -6.75 2.69
N THR A 40 13.40 -6.24 2.67
CA THR A 40 12.79 -5.71 1.46
C THR A 40 13.24 -4.27 1.21
N GLU A 41 13.77 -3.99 0.02
CA GLU A 41 14.13 -2.64 -0.40
C GLU A 41 12.90 -1.81 -0.81
N TRP A 42 12.12 -1.38 0.18
CA TRP A 42 10.85 -0.66 -0.01
C TRP A 42 10.94 0.58 -0.91
N SER A 43 12.10 1.24 -0.95
CA SER A 43 12.37 2.41 -1.80
C SER A 43 12.28 2.11 -3.30
N LYS A 44 12.36 0.84 -3.71
CA LYS A 44 12.25 0.39 -5.11
C LYS A 44 10.81 0.18 -5.60
N TYR A 45 9.82 0.50 -4.76
CA TYR A 45 8.40 0.26 -5.06
C TYR A 45 7.58 1.55 -4.98
N GLY A 46 6.49 1.61 -5.75
CA GLY A 46 5.65 2.80 -5.89
C GLY A 46 6.04 3.68 -7.07
N ARG A 47 5.19 4.65 -7.44
CA ARG A 47 5.43 5.52 -8.61
C ARG A 47 6.67 6.38 -8.42
N LYS A 48 6.90 6.87 -7.20
CA LYS A 48 8.07 7.72 -6.89
C LYS A 48 9.41 6.98 -6.86
N SER A 49 9.41 5.64 -6.94
CA SER A 49 10.64 4.85 -6.88
C SER A 49 11.50 4.90 -8.15
N GLY A 50 10.94 5.37 -9.28
CA GLY A 50 11.57 5.24 -10.60
C GLY A 50 11.52 3.82 -11.18
N ASN A 51 10.93 2.85 -10.48
CA ASN A 51 10.73 1.50 -11.01
C ASN A 51 9.71 1.55 -12.16
N PRO A 52 10.08 1.17 -13.40
CA PRO A 52 9.18 1.21 -14.55
C PRO A 52 7.96 0.29 -14.37
N ARG A 53 8.10 -0.79 -13.60
CA ARG A 53 6.99 -1.72 -13.29
C ARG A 53 5.94 -1.12 -12.36
N CYS A 54 6.26 0.00 -11.69
CA CYS A 54 5.37 0.66 -10.73
C CYS A 54 4.73 1.96 -11.25
N GLN A 55 5.21 2.52 -12.38
CA GLN A 55 4.79 3.86 -12.84
C GLN A 55 3.29 3.93 -13.14
N ASP A 56 2.75 2.91 -13.81
CA ASP A 56 1.37 2.90 -14.31
C ASP A 56 0.49 1.82 -13.66
N CYS A 57 1.02 1.07 -12.68
CA CYS A 57 0.35 -0.08 -12.11
C CYS A 57 -1.04 0.26 -11.54
N MET A 58 -1.17 1.38 -10.79
CA MET A 58 -2.43 1.91 -10.23
C MET A 58 -3.36 0.87 -9.56
N VAL A 59 -2.83 -0.27 -9.12
CA VAL A 59 -3.64 -1.35 -8.53
C VAL A 59 -4.13 -0.96 -7.14
N HIS A 60 -5.45 -1.02 -6.95
CA HIS A 60 -6.15 -0.57 -5.74
C HIS A 60 -5.50 -1.05 -4.44
N CYS A 61 -5.06 -2.30 -4.35
CA CYS A 61 -4.53 -2.89 -3.12
C CYS A 61 -3.32 -2.14 -2.54
N GLY A 62 -2.56 -1.42 -3.37
CA GLY A 62 -1.44 -0.58 -2.92
C GLY A 62 -1.87 0.81 -2.47
N PHE A 63 -3.02 1.31 -2.93
CA PHE A 63 -3.52 2.65 -2.62
C PHE A 63 -4.59 2.65 -1.53
N GLU A 64 -5.25 1.53 -1.26
CA GLU A 64 -6.19 1.38 -0.14
C GLU A 64 -5.54 1.77 1.20
N PRO A 65 -4.35 1.27 1.59
CA PRO A 65 -3.73 1.67 2.84
C PRO A 65 -3.33 3.15 2.86
N SER A 66 -2.98 3.72 1.70
CA SER A 66 -2.70 5.14 1.56
C SER A 66 -3.95 6.00 1.79
N ALA A 67 -5.09 5.58 1.25
CA ALA A 67 -6.38 6.23 1.45
C ALA A 67 -6.87 6.10 2.89
N VAL A 68 -6.70 4.94 3.52
CA VAL A 68 -6.99 4.74 4.94
C VAL A 68 -6.12 5.66 5.79
N ARG A 69 -4.80 5.66 5.60
CA ARG A 69 -3.88 6.57 6.32
C ARG A 69 -4.29 8.03 6.15
N ALA A 70 -4.69 8.40 4.94
CA ALA A 70 -5.16 9.75 4.61
C ALA A 70 -6.44 10.17 5.33
N ALA A 71 -7.34 9.23 5.68
CA ALA A 71 -8.54 9.49 6.47
C ALA A 71 -8.20 9.77 7.95
N PHE A 72 -7.12 9.17 8.46
CA PHE A 72 -6.67 9.30 9.85
C PHE A 72 -5.55 10.33 10.06
N ASP A 73 -5.13 11.03 9.01
CA ASP A 73 -3.98 11.95 9.02
C ASP A 73 -4.19 13.21 9.90
N SER A 74 -5.45 13.56 10.17
CA SER A 74 -5.81 14.67 11.08
C SER A 74 -7.25 14.56 11.58
N PRO A 75 -7.61 15.24 12.69
CA PRO A 75 -9.01 15.32 13.15
C PRO A 75 -9.96 15.87 12.08
N ARG A 76 -9.47 16.79 11.23
CA ARG A 76 -10.23 17.35 10.11
C ARG A 76 -10.51 16.32 9.04
N ALA A 77 -9.48 15.56 8.64
CA ALA A 77 -9.62 14.49 7.63
C ALA A 77 -10.58 13.39 8.13
N MET A 78 -10.48 13.04 9.41
CA MET A 78 -11.37 12.09 10.04
C MET A 78 -12.82 12.61 10.06
N GLY A 79 -13.02 13.87 10.46
CA GLY A 79 -14.35 14.51 10.44
C GLY A 79 -14.96 14.58 9.05
N ALA A 80 -14.17 14.91 8.03
CA ALA A 80 -14.61 14.90 6.63
C ALA A 80 -15.02 13.48 6.16
N THR A 81 -14.26 12.45 6.56
CA THR A 81 -14.57 11.05 6.25
C THR A 81 -15.88 10.62 6.91
N VAL A 82 -16.09 10.94 8.19
CA VAL A 82 -17.35 10.66 8.91
C VAL A 82 -18.53 11.38 8.25
N ALA A 83 -18.37 12.66 7.90
CA ALA A 83 -19.41 13.42 7.22
C ALA A 83 -19.78 12.78 5.87
N ALA A 84 -18.80 12.34 5.08
CA ALA A 84 -19.04 11.66 3.81
C ALA A 84 -19.80 10.34 4.01
N MET A 85 -19.44 9.53 5.03
CA MET A 85 -20.12 8.27 5.35
C MET A 85 -21.58 8.46 5.78
N VAL A 86 -21.85 9.47 6.62
CA VAL A 86 -23.20 9.71 7.18
C VAL A 86 -24.11 10.42 6.18
N THR A 87 -23.57 11.32 5.37
CA THR A 87 -24.38 12.15 4.44
C THR A 87 -24.42 11.63 3.01
N GLY A 88 -23.52 10.72 2.64
CA GLY A 88 -23.37 10.23 1.26
C GLY A 88 -22.84 11.27 0.28
N ARG A 89 -22.43 12.47 0.75
CA ARG A 89 -21.80 13.50 -0.08
C ARG A 89 -20.29 13.27 -0.11
N LEU A 90 -19.79 12.85 -1.27
CA LEU A 90 -18.37 12.78 -1.61
C LEU A 90 -17.82 14.13 -2.07
#